data_AF-A0A519V7V6-F1
#
_entry.id   AF-A0A519V7V6-F1
#
_cell.length_a   1.000
_cell.length_b   1.000
_cell.length_c   1.000
_cell.angle_alpha   90.00
_cell.angle_beta   90.00
_cell.angle_gamma   90.00
#
_symmetry.space_group_name_H-M   'P 1'
#
loop_
_entity.id
_entity.type
_entity.pdbx_description
1 polymer ?
#
loop_
_entity_poly.entity_id
_entity_poly.type
_entity_poly.pdbx_seq_one_letter_code
_entity_poly.pdbx_strand_id
1 'polypeptide(L)'
;FTATPGAGPRHLTFHPNGRWAYLENELNSTVTALTYNAKNGTFKEIETLSTLPAGYAGNDNSGADVHVSPDGQTLYTSNRGDNSLAVFHIASATGRLALVQHVSTQGKTPRNFTLDPTGRVLLVANQNSDNIFTYSVDRQTGKLTPTGKSVTLPSPMFVQVVSDFTK
;
A
#
# COMPACT_ATOMS: atom_id res chain seq x y z
N PHE A 1 -7.01 19.94 4.55
CA PHE A 1 -6.04 19.10 5.25
C PHE A 1 -4.64 19.61 4.95
N THR A 2 -3.78 19.64 5.96
CA THR A 2 -2.35 19.89 5.81
C THR A 2 -1.66 18.73 6.52
N ALA A 3 -0.78 18.02 5.82
CA ALA A 3 -0.05 16.90 6.41
C ALA A 3 0.88 17.39 7.52
N THR A 4 1.18 16.50 8.47
CA THR A 4 2.14 16.77 9.54
C THR A 4 3.48 17.23 8.95
N PRO A 5 4.11 18.30 9.47
CA PRO A 5 5.44 18.69 9.05
C PRO A 5 6.42 17.53 9.12
N GLY A 6 7.22 17.33 8.06
CA GLY A 6 8.14 16.20 7.95
C GLY A 6 7.50 14.87 7.54
N ALA A 7 6.19 14.82 7.24
CA ALA A 7 5.56 13.59 6.76
C ALA A 7 6.00 13.21 5.34
N GLY A 8 6.16 14.20 4.46
CA GLY A 8 6.46 13.98 3.04
C GLY A 8 5.37 13.20 2.30
N PRO A 9 4.15 13.77 2.13
CA PRO A 9 3.08 13.16 1.33
C PRO A 9 3.57 12.71 -0.04
N ARG A 10 3.25 11.47 -0.43
CA ARG A 10 3.78 10.85 -1.65
C ARG A 10 2.70 10.38 -2.62
N HIS A 11 2.04 9.26 -2.31
CA HIS A 11 0.98 8.67 -3.13
C HIS A 11 -0.34 8.70 -2.37
N LEU A 12 -1.44 8.90 -3.09
CA LEU A 12 -2.81 8.89 -2.55
C LEU A 12 -3.63 7.89 -3.35
N THR A 13 -4.49 7.13 -2.67
CA THR A 13 -5.50 6.30 -3.31
C THR A 13 -6.88 6.56 -2.72
N PHE A 14 -7.93 6.45 -3.54
CA PHE A 14 -9.31 6.60 -3.08
C PHE A 14 -9.90 5.24 -2.74
N HIS A 15 -10.71 5.21 -1.68
CA HIS A 15 -11.61 4.09 -1.47
C HIS A 15 -12.68 4.05 -2.59
N PRO A 16 -13.13 2.86 -3.06
CA PRO A 16 -14.12 2.74 -4.15
C PRO A 16 -15.43 3.50 -3.95
N ASN A 17 -15.84 3.73 -2.70
CA ASN A 17 -17.02 4.55 -2.36
C ASN A 17 -16.84 6.07 -2.58
N GLY A 18 -15.62 6.54 -2.90
CA GLY A 18 -15.31 7.96 -3.15
C GLY A 18 -15.38 8.88 -1.93
N ARG A 19 -15.63 8.36 -0.72
CA ARG A 19 -15.76 9.16 0.52
C ARG A 19 -14.48 9.24 1.33
N TRP A 20 -13.55 8.32 1.11
CA TRP A 20 -12.29 8.25 1.82
C TRP A 20 -11.12 8.18 0.86
N ALA A 21 -9.98 8.69 1.31
CA ALA A 21 -8.71 8.55 0.65
C ALA A 21 -7.62 8.21 1.67
N TYR A 22 -6.58 7.54 1.20
CA TYR A 22 -5.47 7.08 2.02
C TYR A 22 -4.17 7.60 1.43
N LEU A 23 -3.44 8.37 2.24
CA LEU A 23 -2.23 9.08 1.85
C LEU A 23 -1.02 8.42 2.47
N GLU A 24 -0.12 7.91 1.64
CA GLU A 24 1.19 7.44 2.07
C GLU A 24 2.13 8.63 2.26
N ASN A 25 2.82 8.65 3.40
CA ASN A 25 3.80 9.65 3.77
C ASN A 25 5.20 9.03 3.76
N GLU A 26 6.03 9.49 2.83
CA GLU A 26 7.35 8.93 2.54
C GLU A 26 8.32 9.06 3.71
N LEU A 27 8.44 10.26 4.26
CA LEU A 27 9.58 10.64 5.11
C LEU A 27 9.44 10.16 6.55
N ASN A 28 8.21 9.98 7.03
CA ASN A 28 7.95 9.51 8.40
C ASN A 28 7.32 8.11 8.46
N SER A 29 7.20 7.42 7.32
CA SER A 29 6.68 6.04 7.24
C SER A 29 5.31 5.89 7.92
N THR A 30 4.37 6.73 7.48
CA THR A 30 3.00 6.71 7.97
C THR A 30 2.00 6.70 6.84
N VAL A 31 0.79 6.23 7.15
CA VAL A 31 -0.37 6.34 6.27
C VAL A 31 -1.45 7.15 6.98
N THR A 32 -2.00 8.15 6.29
CA THR A 32 -3.06 9.02 6.78
C THR A 32 -4.38 8.67 6.10
N ALA A 33 -5.39 8.29 6.89
CA ALA A 33 -6.76 8.13 6.43
C ALA A 33 -7.49 9.48 6.43
N LEU A 34 -8.18 9.79 5.34
CA LEU A 34 -8.83 11.06 5.09
C LEU A 34 -10.29 10.84 4.69
N THR A 35 -11.19 11.71 5.16
CA THR A 35 -12.48 11.93 4.49
C THR A 35 -12.29 12.86 3.30
N TYR A 36 -13.08 12.67 2.25
CA TYR A 36 -13.10 13.50 1.05
C TYR A 36 -14.49 14.09 0.82
N ASN A 37 -14.54 15.41 0.64
CA ASN A 37 -15.74 16.12 0.23
C ASN A 37 -15.66 16.46 -1.27
N ALA A 38 -16.36 15.67 -2.08
CA ALA A 38 -16.38 15.84 -3.54
C ALA A 38 -16.99 17.16 -4.01
N LYS A 39 -17.80 17.85 -3.20
CA LYS A 39 -18.43 19.13 -3.60
C LYS A 39 -17.42 20.27 -3.70
N ASN A 40 -16.37 20.25 -2.87
CA ASN A 40 -15.38 21.31 -2.80
C ASN A 40 -13.93 20.81 -2.87
N GLY A 41 -13.72 19.52 -3.10
CA GLY A 41 -12.39 18.92 -3.25
C GLY A 41 -11.56 18.93 -1.98
N THR A 42 -12.18 19.00 -0.79
CA THR A 42 -11.44 19.12 0.48
C THR A 42 -11.29 17.79 1.19
N PHE A 43 -10.17 17.67 1.92
CA PHE A 43 -9.90 16.53 2.79
C PHE A 43 -9.88 16.95 4.26
N LYS A 44 -10.33 16.04 5.13
CA LYS A 44 -10.19 16.12 6.59
C LYS A 44 -9.65 14.80 7.14
N GLU A 45 -8.64 14.89 7.99
CA GLU A 45 -8.00 13.74 8.62
C GLU A 45 -8.96 12.95 9.52
N ILE A 46 -8.84 11.63 9.44
CA ILE A 46 -9.49 10.64 10.31
C ILE A 46 -8.47 10.19 11.35
N GLU A 47 -7.33 9.68 10.88
CA GLU A 47 -6.19 9.24 11.70
C GLU A 47 -4.93 9.08 10.84
N THR A 48 -3.78 9.01 11.52
CA THR A 48 -2.48 8.69 10.93
C THR A 48 -1.83 7.56 11.73
N LEU A 49 -1.34 6.52 11.05
CA LEU A 49 -0.72 5.34 11.66
C LEU A 49 0.66 5.11 11.07
N SER A 50 1.58 4.53 11.85
CA SER A 50 2.85 4.03 11.31
C SER A 50 2.62 2.81 10.40
N THR A 51 3.39 2.74 9.32
CA THR A 51 3.43 1.59 8.41
C THR A 51 4.53 0.60 8.79
N LEU A 52 5.23 0.82 9.90
CA LEU A 52 6.35 -0.01 10.35
C LEU A 52 5.95 -0.92 11.53
N PRO A 53 6.62 -2.08 11.69
CA PRO A 53 6.49 -2.90 12.88
C PRO A 53 6.83 -2.11 14.16
N ALA A 54 6.13 -2.42 15.26
CA ALA A 54 6.44 -1.83 16.56
C ALA A 54 7.89 -2.14 16.95
N GLY A 55 8.65 -1.11 17.32
CA GLY A 55 10.06 -1.23 17.69
C GLY A 55 11.03 -1.36 16.51
N TYR A 56 10.59 -1.08 15.27
CA TYR A 56 11.52 -0.95 14.14
C TYR A 56 12.64 0.04 14.47
N ALA A 57 13.88 -0.43 14.45
CA ALA A 57 15.07 0.33 14.87
C ALA A 57 15.87 0.91 13.70
N GLY A 58 15.46 0.63 12.45
CA GLY A 58 16.12 1.18 11.27
C GLY A 58 15.87 2.68 11.15
N ASN A 59 16.90 3.42 10.76
CA ASN A 59 16.85 4.84 10.44
C ASN A 59 16.65 5.12 8.95
N ASP A 60 16.68 4.07 8.12
CA ASP A 60 16.70 4.16 6.66
C ASP A 60 15.41 3.62 6.01
N ASN A 61 14.24 4.04 6.51
CA ASN A 61 12.96 3.66 5.91
C ASN A 61 12.26 4.83 5.24
N SER A 62 11.61 4.54 4.11
CA SER A 62 10.73 5.48 3.43
C SER A 62 9.49 4.78 2.86
N GLY A 63 8.32 5.35 3.14
CA GLY A 63 7.04 4.93 2.55
C GLY A 63 7.04 5.13 1.04
N ALA A 64 6.34 4.29 0.28
CA ALA A 64 6.32 4.37 -1.18
C ALA A 64 4.90 4.36 -1.76
N ASP A 65 4.31 3.19 -1.91
CA ASP A 65 3.09 3.04 -2.68
C ASP A 65 1.92 2.65 -1.80
N VAL A 66 0.69 2.94 -2.24
CA VAL A 66 -0.53 2.67 -1.48
C VAL A 66 -1.68 2.31 -2.40
N HIS A 67 -2.36 1.19 -2.10
CA HIS A 67 -3.50 0.71 -2.88
C HIS A 67 -4.61 0.17 -1.97
N VAL A 68 -5.85 0.47 -2.33
CA VAL A 68 -7.05 -0.14 -1.74
C VAL A 68 -7.44 -1.35 -2.58
N SER A 69 -7.84 -2.45 -1.94
CA SER A 69 -8.37 -3.63 -2.62
C SER A 69 -9.61 -3.28 -3.46
N PRO A 70 -9.90 -4.01 -4.56
CA PRO A 70 -11.07 -3.71 -5.40
C PRO A 70 -12.42 -3.71 -4.67
N ASP A 71 -12.55 -4.48 -3.58
CA ASP A 71 -13.74 -4.52 -2.73
C ASP A 71 -13.76 -3.47 -1.60
N GLY A 72 -12.71 -2.65 -1.48
CA GLY A 72 -12.63 -1.57 -0.50
C GLY A 72 -12.32 -2.01 0.94
N GLN A 73 -12.10 -3.30 1.19
CA GLN A 73 -11.96 -3.82 2.55
C GLN A 73 -10.54 -3.76 3.11
N THR A 74 -9.53 -3.59 2.26
CA THR A 74 -8.12 -3.66 2.68
C THR A 74 -7.30 -2.55 2.03
N LEU A 75 -6.41 -1.94 2.82
CA LEU A 75 -5.38 -1.03 2.36
C LEU A 75 -4.02 -1.73 2.46
N TYR A 76 -3.20 -1.55 1.44
CA TYR A 76 -1.82 -2.01 1.41
C TYR A 76 -0.90 -0.79 1.27
N THR A 77 0.24 -0.79 1.96
CA THR A 77 1.30 0.21 1.76
C THR A 77 2.67 -0.47 1.68
N SER A 78 3.65 0.13 0.99
CA SER A 78 5.00 -0.42 0.87
C SER A 78 6.06 0.41 1.58
N ASN A 79 7.00 -0.27 2.25
CA ASN A 79 8.12 0.32 2.98
C ASN A 79 9.45 -0.04 2.32
N ARG A 80 10.20 0.97 1.88
CA ARG A 80 11.58 0.82 1.36
C ARG A 80 12.56 0.99 2.50
N GLY A 81 13.33 -0.04 2.82
CA GLY A 81 14.17 -0.11 4.01
C GLY A 81 13.82 -1.34 4.84
N ASP A 82 12.64 -1.34 5.45
CA ASP A 82 12.04 -2.52 6.07
C ASP A 82 11.71 -3.64 5.05
N ASN A 83 11.54 -3.26 3.78
CA ASN A 83 11.27 -4.16 2.66
C ASN A 83 10.04 -5.04 2.92
N SER A 84 8.96 -4.38 3.34
CA SER A 84 7.69 -5.00 3.68
C SER A 84 6.51 -4.31 3.00
N LEU A 85 5.39 -5.03 2.95
CA LEU A 85 4.08 -4.44 2.84
C LEU A 85 3.42 -4.39 4.22
N ALA A 86 2.80 -3.26 4.56
CA ALA A 86 1.86 -3.15 5.66
C ALA A 86 0.43 -3.33 5.13
N VAL A 87 -0.35 -4.16 5.81
CA VAL A 87 -1.72 -4.54 5.43
C VAL A 87 -2.67 -4.06 6.51
N PHE A 88 -3.68 -3.28 6.14
CA PHE A 88 -4.69 -2.76 7.06
C PHE A 88 -6.10 -3.15 6.60
N HIS A 89 -6.94 -3.56 7.55
CA HIS A 89 -8.38 -3.63 7.32
C HIS A 89 -8.99 -2.23 7.36
N ILE A 90 -9.93 -1.96 6.47
CA ILE A 90 -10.68 -0.71 6.41
C ILE A 90 -12.07 -0.90 7.06
N ALA A 91 -12.32 -0.18 8.14
CA ALA A 91 -13.61 -0.18 8.81
C ALA A 91 -14.69 0.48 7.94
N SER A 92 -15.66 -0.32 7.46
CA SER A 92 -16.70 0.09 6.51
C SER A 92 -17.65 1.21 6.98
N ALA A 93 -17.69 1.49 8.29
CA ALA A 93 -18.49 2.58 8.85
C ALA A 93 -17.72 3.91 8.88
N THR A 94 -16.40 3.89 9.04
CA THR A 94 -15.62 5.07 9.44
C THR A 94 -14.44 5.38 8.53
N GLY A 95 -14.00 4.42 7.71
CA GLY A 95 -12.79 4.52 6.89
C GLY A 95 -11.50 4.35 7.69
N ARG A 96 -11.61 4.04 8.99
CA ARG A 96 -10.47 3.81 9.88
C ARG A 96 -9.70 2.54 9.53
N LEU A 97 -8.42 2.53 9.85
CA LEU A 97 -7.46 1.49 9.55
C LEU A 97 -7.14 0.66 10.80
N ALA A 98 -7.12 -0.66 10.64
CA ALA A 98 -6.62 -1.58 11.65
C ALA A 98 -5.51 -2.45 11.04
N LEU A 99 -4.30 -2.39 11.59
CA LEU A 99 -3.17 -3.19 11.10
C LEU A 99 -3.48 -4.70 11.23
N VAL A 100 -3.26 -5.44 10.15
CA VAL A 100 -3.50 -6.89 10.06
C VAL A 100 -2.18 -7.65 9.95
N GLN A 101 -1.22 -7.12 9.18
CA GLN A 101 0.02 -7.82 8.84
C GLN A 101 1.12 -6.85 8.42
N HIS A 102 2.35 -7.15 8.78
CA HIS A 102 3.54 -6.76 8.02
C HIS A 102 4.09 -8.02 7.34
N VAL A 103 4.45 -7.93 6.07
CA VAL A 103 4.95 -9.08 5.31
C VAL A 103 6.14 -8.66 4.45
N SER A 104 7.24 -9.42 4.51
CA SER A 104 8.42 -9.19 3.66
C SER A 104 8.03 -9.25 2.19
N THR A 105 8.58 -8.35 1.36
CA THR A 105 8.33 -8.33 -0.09
C THR A 105 9.13 -9.35 -0.89
N GLN A 106 9.93 -10.20 -0.22
CA GLN A 106 10.84 -11.16 -0.85
C GLN A 106 11.82 -10.48 -1.83
N GLY A 107 12.27 -9.28 -1.46
CA GLY A 107 13.20 -8.46 -2.23
C GLY A 107 13.59 -7.21 -1.46
N LYS A 108 14.15 -6.22 -2.15
CA LYS A 108 14.63 -4.96 -1.59
C LYS A 108 14.03 -3.76 -2.31
N THR A 109 13.69 -2.73 -1.55
CA THR A 109 13.16 -1.45 -2.05
C THR A 109 11.87 -1.66 -2.87
N PRO A 110 10.77 -2.15 -2.26
CA PRO A 110 9.48 -2.31 -2.93
C PRO A 110 8.88 -0.96 -3.31
N ARG A 111 9.18 -0.50 -4.52
CA ARG A 111 8.88 0.88 -4.95
C ARG A 111 7.46 1.06 -5.44
N ASN A 112 6.86 -0.01 -5.95
CA ASN A 112 5.50 -0.04 -6.45
C ASN A 112 4.96 -1.47 -6.36
N PHE A 113 3.65 -1.59 -6.23
CA PHE A 113 2.96 -2.86 -6.32
C PHE A 113 1.57 -2.64 -6.92
N THR A 114 0.91 -3.72 -7.29
CA THR A 114 -0.46 -3.65 -7.81
C THR A 114 -1.24 -4.92 -7.47
N LEU A 115 -2.56 -4.80 -7.39
CA LEU A 115 -3.46 -5.94 -7.33
C LEU A 115 -3.95 -6.29 -8.73
N ASP A 116 -4.18 -7.57 -8.97
CA ASP A 116 -4.96 -7.97 -10.13
C ASP A 116 -6.43 -7.49 -9.98
N PRO A 117 -7.18 -7.33 -11.09
CA PRO A 117 -8.57 -6.85 -11.04
C PRO A 117 -9.51 -7.69 -10.17
N THR A 118 -9.21 -8.98 -9.96
CA THR A 118 -10.03 -9.85 -9.09
C THR A 118 -9.72 -9.68 -7.60
N GLY A 119 -8.62 -9.00 -7.26
CA GLY A 119 -8.13 -8.79 -5.90
C GLY A 119 -7.62 -10.07 -5.23
N ARG A 120 -7.17 -11.07 -6.00
CA ARG A 120 -6.70 -12.37 -5.50
C ARG A 120 -5.19 -12.52 -5.54
N VAL A 121 -4.52 -11.70 -6.34
CA VAL A 121 -3.08 -11.71 -6.55
C VAL A 121 -2.55 -10.28 -6.39
N LEU A 122 -1.44 -10.16 -5.68
CA LEU A 122 -0.70 -8.91 -5.55
C LEU A 122 0.72 -9.12 -6.10
N LEU A 123 1.19 -8.19 -6.93
CA LEU A 123 2.53 -8.18 -7.51
C LEU A 123 3.33 -7.02 -6.92
N VAL A 124 4.55 -7.28 -6.45
CA VAL A 124 5.45 -6.27 -5.88
C VAL A 124 6.70 -6.14 -6.74
N ALA A 125 7.00 -4.92 -7.18
CA ALA A 125 8.23 -4.58 -7.88
C ALA A 125 9.30 -4.14 -6.87
N ASN A 126 10.30 -4.99 -6.67
CA ASN A 126 11.43 -4.74 -5.77
C ASN A 126 12.60 -4.17 -6.57
N GLN A 127 12.81 -2.86 -6.46
CA GLN A 127 13.77 -2.13 -7.29
C GLN A 127 15.21 -2.64 -7.12
N ASN A 128 15.69 -2.80 -5.89
CA ASN A 128 17.12 -3.03 -5.64
C ASN A 128 17.51 -4.52 -5.59
N SER A 129 16.55 -5.41 -5.80
CA SER A 129 16.78 -6.86 -5.92
C SER A 129 16.38 -7.40 -7.28
N ASP A 130 16.08 -6.51 -8.23
CA ASP A 130 15.80 -6.84 -9.63
C ASP A 130 14.74 -7.93 -9.79
N ASN A 131 13.67 -7.87 -9.01
CA ASN A 131 12.60 -8.88 -9.09
C ASN A 131 11.18 -8.33 -8.90
N ILE A 132 10.24 -8.97 -9.58
CA ILE A 132 8.80 -8.88 -9.28
C ILE A 132 8.40 -10.17 -8.58
N PHE A 133 7.83 -10.06 -7.38
CA PHE A 133 7.35 -11.19 -6.58
C PHE A 133 5.82 -11.14 -6.42
N THR A 134 5.17 -12.30 -6.27
CA THR A 134 3.70 -12.38 -6.18
C THR A 134 3.18 -13.04 -4.91
N TYR A 135 2.04 -12.56 -4.44
CA TYR A 135 1.30 -13.05 -3.27
C TYR A 135 -0.10 -13.49 -3.68
N SER A 136 -0.62 -14.52 -3.00
CA SER A 136 -2.07 -14.74 -2.95
C SER A 136 -2.68 -13.89 -1.84
N VAL A 137 -3.86 -13.35 -2.11
CA VAL A 137 -4.63 -12.51 -1.20
C VAL A 137 -5.78 -13.33 -0.60
N ASP A 138 -5.82 -13.43 0.72
CA ASP A 138 -7.03 -13.85 1.42
C ASP A 138 -8.02 -12.69 1.41
N ARG A 139 -9.11 -12.81 0.64
CA ARG A 139 -10.09 -11.73 0.47
C ARG A 139 -10.94 -11.44 1.70
N GLN A 140 -10.99 -12.34 2.69
CA GLN A 140 -11.72 -12.09 3.92
C GLN A 140 -10.89 -11.28 4.91
N THR A 141 -9.59 -11.58 4.98
CA THR A 141 -8.69 -10.98 5.98
C THR A 141 -7.77 -9.91 5.41
N GLY A 142 -7.62 -9.84 4.10
CA GLY A 142 -6.64 -9.01 3.40
C GLY A 142 -5.22 -9.56 3.43
N LYS A 143 -4.95 -10.64 4.19
CA LYS A 143 -3.59 -11.17 4.40
C LYS A 143 -2.97 -11.68 3.11
N LEU A 144 -1.65 -11.51 3.02
CA LEU A 144 -0.84 -11.93 1.90
C LEU A 144 -0.05 -13.19 2.26
N THR A 145 -0.10 -14.18 1.36
CA THR A 145 0.71 -15.40 1.44
C THR A 145 1.67 -15.45 0.26
N PRO A 146 2.99 -15.61 0.48
CA PRO A 146 3.96 -15.73 -0.61
C PRO A 146 3.62 -16.91 -1.52
N THR A 147 3.62 -16.72 -2.84
CA THR A 147 3.36 -17.81 -3.80
C THR A 147 4.63 -18.61 -4.14
N GLY A 148 5.81 -18.08 -3.80
CA GLY A 148 7.10 -18.58 -4.27
C GLY A 148 7.40 -18.26 -5.73
N LYS A 149 6.55 -17.48 -6.42
CA LYS A 149 6.75 -17.08 -7.82
C LYS A 149 7.40 -15.71 -7.90
N SER A 150 8.50 -15.65 -8.66
CA SER A 150 9.28 -14.44 -8.91
C SER A 150 9.76 -14.40 -10.35
N VAL A 151 9.88 -13.21 -10.91
CA VAL A 151 10.55 -12.96 -12.20
C VAL A 151 11.69 -11.97 -11.98
N THR A 152 12.85 -12.24 -12.59
CA THR A 152 13.98 -11.31 -12.59
C THR A 152 13.80 -10.27 -13.68
N LEU A 153 13.85 -9.00 -13.29
CA LEU A 153 13.74 -7.83 -14.15
C LEU A 153 14.66 -6.77 -13.57
N PRO A 154 15.58 -6.16 -14.34
CA PRO A 154 16.43 -5.10 -13.81
C PRO A 154 15.62 -3.91 -13.31
N SER A 155 15.79 -3.57 -12.04
CA SER A 155 15.27 -2.37 -11.38
C SER A 155 13.80 -2.04 -11.69
N PRO A 156 12.84 -2.94 -11.36
CA PRO A 156 11.43 -2.70 -11.64
C PRO A 156 10.90 -1.66 -10.66
N MET A 157 10.34 -0.57 -11.18
CA MET A 157 9.90 0.58 -10.37
C MET A 157 8.40 0.86 -10.48
N PHE A 158 7.73 0.23 -11.44
CA PHE A 158 6.30 0.36 -11.71
C PHE A 158 5.76 -0.92 -12.34
N VAL A 159 4.61 -1.38 -11.86
CA VAL A 159 3.86 -2.51 -12.37
C VAL A 159 2.39 -2.12 -12.46
N GLN A 160 1.75 -2.47 -13.56
CA GLN A 160 0.33 -2.26 -13.77
C GLN A 160 -0.24 -3.49 -14.46
N VAL A 161 -1.36 -3.99 -13.95
CA VAL A 161 -2.16 -5.00 -14.64
C VAL A 161 -3.10 -4.27 -15.59
N VAL A 162 -2.97 -4.52 -16.89
CA VAL A 162 -3.86 -3.99 -17.92
C VAL A 162 -4.91 -5.05 -18.28
N SER A 163 -6.17 -4.65 -18.36
CA SER A 163 -7.31 -5.55 -18.58
C SER A 163 -7.41 -6.15 -19.99
N ASP A 164 -6.49 -5.83 -20.91
CA ASP A 164 -6.69 -6.07 -22.35
C ASP A 164 -5.54 -6.77 -23.07
N PHE A 165 -4.57 -7.42 -22.40
CA PHE A 165 -3.47 -8.10 -23.11
C PHE A 165 -3.86 -9.44 -23.79
N THR A 166 -5.15 -9.74 -23.88
CA THR A 166 -5.70 -10.93 -24.55
C THR A 166 -6.71 -10.58 -25.66
N LYS A 167 -6.73 -9.33 -26.14
CA LYS A 167 -7.43 -8.96 -27.38
C LYS A 167 -6.43 -8.60 -28.46
#